data_AF-A0A9W6PMZ2-F1
#
_entry.id   AF-A0A9W6PMZ2-F1
#
_cell.length_a   1.000
_cell.length_b   1.000
_cell.length_c   1.000
_cell.angle_alpha   90.00
_cell.angle_beta   90.00
_cell.angle_gamma   90.00
#
_symmetry.space_group_name_H-M   'P 1'
#
loop_
_entity.id
_entity.type
_entity.pdbx_description
1 polymer ?
#
loop_
_entity_poly.entity_id
_entity_poly.type
_entity_poly.pdbx_seq_one_letter_code
_entity_poly.pdbx_strand_id
1 'polypeptide(L)'
;MSTAETPPVPAPAEPAPTVPAPAAAPAAPGTDRCPECRAPVAVQERFPTWCPSCEWNLLPPGPSVDGLPPRARRRAERAERREEKRRREVKARTEQVFRLVAEGGSDLRHGASVGAFLLAGAVHLVSLAVLLAGVCLVVGWPLGGWPARVLGVVALAVAFLLRPRLGRPRRSGVLTREAAPTLYGLVDAVSAELGAPKVDSIVVDSDFNAAFGVLGLRRHRQLVIGLPLWTVLTRQQRVALLGHEIGHCVNGDSRRGVWTASAIGALNEWYVLTYPSRDNETNANLVVAIASAVTVLLLGVLNFGVRALRRLMYRLYLRSGQAAEHRADLMAARLASPRDARGMLQAMLNDSTLDAVLTRQRALPRAGGRAVRAAGPMPGLWDALAEAARTVPPTEVERRVRLSEREVSATDVSHPPTYLRLRLLASAPPADRPPLVLDAGRDALIDAELAPSRARIAAELL
;
A
#
# COMPACT_ATOMS: atom_id res chain seq x y z
N MET A 1 83.79 -10.89 45.08
CA MET A 1 82.79 -9.82 44.80
C MET A 1 82.64 -9.76 43.29
N SER A 2 81.69 -10.53 42.74
CA SER A 2 80.30 -10.11 42.44
C SER A 2 80.25 -9.37 41.09
N THR A 3 79.41 -9.69 40.11
CA THR A 3 78.17 -10.50 40.09
C THR A 3 77.85 -10.93 38.65
N ALA A 4 77.05 -11.99 38.56
CA ALA A 4 76.54 -12.65 37.36
C ALA A 4 75.31 -11.96 36.72
N GLU A 5 74.80 -12.63 35.67
CA GLU A 5 73.44 -12.61 35.05
C GLU A 5 73.25 -11.80 33.75
N THR A 6 72.58 -12.25 32.68
CA THR A 6 71.88 -13.51 32.25
C THR A 6 71.60 -13.40 30.71
N PRO A 7 71.44 -14.50 29.93
CA PRO A 7 71.33 -14.50 28.46
C PRO A 7 69.89 -14.32 27.91
N PRO A 8 69.70 -14.18 26.57
CA PRO A 8 68.46 -13.67 25.96
C PRO A 8 67.30 -14.69 25.86
N VAL A 9 66.08 -14.14 25.88
CA VAL A 9 64.78 -14.84 25.87
C VAL A 9 64.41 -15.36 24.46
N PRO A 10 63.83 -16.58 24.33
CA PRO A 10 63.42 -17.16 23.04
C PRO A 10 62.06 -16.65 22.54
N ALA A 11 61.87 -16.70 21.22
CA ALA A 11 60.66 -16.28 20.51
C ALA A 11 59.46 -17.22 20.76
N PRO A 12 58.21 -16.70 20.77
CA PRO A 12 57.01 -17.51 20.98
C PRO A 12 56.63 -18.34 19.74
N ALA A 13 56.09 -19.53 20.01
CA ALA A 13 55.69 -20.55 19.04
C ALA A 13 54.44 -20.17 18.22
N GLU A 14 54.37 -20.66 16.98
CA GLU A 14 53.21 -20.53 16.08
C GLU A 14 51.99 -21.32 16.60
N PRO A 15 50.76 -20.77 16.51
CA PRO A 15 49.55 -21.49 16.85
C PRO A 15 49.12 -22.47 15.73
N ALA A 16 48.68 -23.66 16.13
CA ALA A 16 48.17 -24.71 15.25
C ALA A 16 46.92 -24.30 14.45
N PRO A 17 46.70 -24.87 13.25
CA PRO A 17 45.58 -24.52 12.39
C PRO A 17 44.25 -25.02 12.96
N THR A 18 43.34 -24.09 13.26
CA THR A 18 41.96 -24.38 13.64
C THR A 18 41.14 -24.77 12.39
N VAL A 19 40.67 -26.01 12.37
CA VAL A 19 39.69 -26.49 11.39
C VAL A 19 38.35 -25.75 11.64
N PRO A 20 37.74 -25.11 10.64
CA PRO A 20 36.47 -24.43 10.82
C PRO A 20 35.35 -25.46 11.05
N ALA A 21 34.59 -25.26 12.13
CA ALA A 21 33.40 -26.05 12.44
C ALA A 21 32.33 -25.87 11.33
N PRO A 22 31.57 -26.92 10.99
CA PRO A 22 30.50 -26.82 10.00
C PRO A 22 29.43 -25.83 10.46
N ALA A 23 28.90 -25.05 9.51
CA ALA A 23 27.87 -24.05 9.73
C ALA A 23 26.70 -24.63 10.54
N ALA A 24 26.43 -24.04 11.71
CA ALA A 24 25.38 -24.47 12.61
C ALA A 24 24.02 -24.40 11.90
N ALA A 25 23.27 -25.51 11.95
CA ALA A 25 21.86 -25.53 11.61
C ALA A 25 21.11 -24.43 12.40
N PRO A 26 20.06 -23.81 11.83
CA PRO A 26 19.29 -22.79 12.53
C PRO A 26 18.82 -23.34 13.89
N ALA A 27 19.17 -22.62 14.96
CA ALA A 27 18.79 -22.99 16.32
C ALA A 27 17.26 -23.18 16.39
N ALA A 28 16.82 -24.29 16.98
CA ALA A 28 15.41 -24.52 17.24
C ALA A 28 14.85 -23.31 18.03
N PRO A 29 13.67 -22.78 17.66
CA PRO A 29 13.09 -21.67 18.38
C PRO A 29 12.93 -22.06 19.85
N GLY A 30 13.43 -21.22 20.76
CA GLY A 30 13.23 -21.43 22.19
C GLY A 30 11.74 -21.51 22.49
N THR A 31 11.32 -22.50 23.26
CA THR A 31 9.91 -22.63 23.68
C THR A 31 9.77 -22.09 25.09
N ASP A 32 9.06 -20.97 25.23
CA ASP A 32 8.67 -20.42 26.52
C ASP A 32 7.23 -20.79 26.86
N ARG A 33 6.76 -20.43 28.06
CA ARG A 33 5.35 -20.54 28.45
C ARG A 33 4.71 -19.15 28.45
N CYS A 34 3.52 -19.06 27.86
CA CYS A 34 2.70 -17.85 27.91
C CYS A 34 2.47 -17.43 29.38
N PRO A 35 2.65 -16.14 29.73
CA PRO A 35 2.46 -15.67 31.10
C PRO A 35 1.00 -15.74 31.56
N GLU A 36 0.03 -15.68 30.63
CA GLU A 36 -1.41 -15.70 30.95
C GLU A 36 -1.98 -17.12 31.01
N CYS A 37 -1.84 -17.90 29.93
CA CYS A 37 -2.49 -19.21 29.82
C CYS A 37 -1.55 -20.41 29.95
N ARG A 38 -0.24 -20.19 30.16
CA ARG A 38 0.80 -21.24 30.31
C ARG A 38 0.99 -22.19 29.11
N ALA A 39 0.31 -21.94 28.00
CA ALA A 39 0.53 -22.63 26.72
C ALA A 39 1.96 -22.40 26.20
N PRO A 40 2.55 -23.35 25.47
CA PRO A 40 3.86 -23.17 24.85
C PRO A 40 3.81 -22.03 23.82
N VAL A 41 4.81 -21.16 23.82
CA VAL A 41 4.99 -20.07 22.86
C VAL A 41 6.38 -20.16 22.23
N ALA A 42 6.44 -19.98 20.91
CA ALA A 42 7.70 -19.97 20.18
C ALA A 42 8.35 -18.59 20.31
N VAL A 43 9.57 -18.56 20.86
CA VAL A 43 10.40 -17.36 20.93
C VAL A 43 11.20 -17.24 19.64
N GLN A 44 11.14 -16.08 19.02
CA GLN A 44 11.81 -15.80 17.75
C GLN A 44 12.53 -14.45 17.85
N GLU A 45 13.83 -14.42 17.56
CA GLU A 45 14.61 -13.17 17.67
C GLU A 45 14.12 -12.07 16.73
N ARG A 46 13.55 -12.44 15.58
CA ARG A 46 13.14 -11.52 14.52
C ARG A 46 11.70 -11.01 14.65
N PHE A 47 10.86 -11.63 15.47
CA PHE A 47 9.42 -11.37 15.49
C PHE A 47 8.89 -11.30 16.92
N PRO A 48 7.81 -10.54 17.19
CA PRO A 48 7.23 -10.47 18.52
C PRO A 48 6.75 -11.85 18.99
N THR A 49 7.20 -12.27 20.18
CA THR A 49 6.66 -13.47 20.85
C THR A 49 5.21 -13.21 21.24
N TRP A 50 4.28 -14.05 20.79
CA TRP A 50 2.86 -13.95 21.10
C TRP A 50 2.26 -15.35 21.32
N CYS A 51 1.07 -15.42 21.93
CA CYS A 51 0.40 -16.69 22.21
C CYS A 51 -0.80 -16.94 21.28
N PRO A 52 -0.78 -17.98 20.42
CA PRO A 52 -1.93 -18.35 19.60
C PRO A 52 -3.17 -18.81 20.38
N SER A 53 -2.99 -19.30 21.61
CA SER A 53 -4.06 -19.86 22.43
C SER A 53 -4.93 -18.80 23.11
N CYS A 54 -4.31 -17.79 23.74
CA CYS A 54 -5.04 -16.72 24.44
C CYS A 54 -4.86 -15.32 23.83
N GLU A 55 -4.09 -15.21 22.74
CA GLU A 55 -3.78 -13.94 22.05
C GLU A 55 -2.96 -12.94 22.87
N TRP A 56 -2.27 -13.42 23.91
CA TRP A 56 -1.28 -12.61 24.63
C TRP A 56 -0.23 -12.03 23.66
N ASN A 57 0.03 -10.72 23.79
CA ASN A 57 0.93 -9.93 22.96
C ASN A 57 0.60 -9.93 21.45
N LEU A 58 -0.66 -10.20 21.08
CA LEU A 58 -1.11 -10.07 19.69
C LEU A 58 -1.12 -8.60 19.25
N LEU A 59 -1.77 -7.73 20.03
CA LEU A 59 -1.84 -6.29 19.83
C LEU A 59 -0.75 -5.58 20.65
N PRO A 60 -0.17 -4.47 20.15
CA PRO A 60 0.70 -3.65 20.98
C PRO A 60 -0.08 -3.14 22.20
N PRO A 61 0.55 -3.06 23.39
CA PRO A 61 -0.10 -2.52 24.58
C PRO A 61 -0.59 -1.09 24.31
N GLY A 62 -1.83 -0.81 24.70
CA GLY A 62 -2.39 0.53 24.63
C GLY A 62 -1.61 1.50 25.52
N PRO A 63 -1.66 2.82 25.25
CA PRO A 63 -1.06 3.81 26.13
C PRO A 63 -1.62 3.67 27.54
N SER A 64 -0.74 3.59 28.56
CA SER A 64 -1.20 3.43 29.93
C SER A 64 -2.02 4.66 30.36
N VAL A 65 -3.10 4.40 31.08
CA VAL A 65 -3.91 5.46 31.71
C VAL A 65 -3.53 5.70 33.16
N ASP A 66 -2.56 4.93 33.66
CA ASP A 66 -2.04 5.01 35.02
C ASP A 66 -1.28 6.31 35.21
N GLY A 67 -1.56 7.01 36.31
CA GLY A 67 -0.98 8.34 36.59
C GLY A 67 -1.64 9.50 35.84
N LEU A 68 -2.63 9.28 34.97
CA LEU A 68 -3.36 10.38 34.32
C LEU A 68 -4.32 11.08 35.29
N PRO A 69 -4.46 12.42 35.23
CA PRO A 69 -5.48 13.15 35.97
C PRO A 69 -6.89 12.63 35.66
N PRO A 70 -7.87 12.68 36.61
CA PRO A 70 -9.21 12.11 36.42
C PRO A 70 -9.94 12.58 35.16
N ARG A 71 -9.76 13.85 34.76
CA ARG A 71 -10.33 14.41 33.52
C ARG A 71 -9.69 13.80 32.26
N ALA A 72 -8.36 13.64 32.26
CA ALA A 72 -7.62 13.04 31.15
C ALA A 72 -7.96 11.56 30.99
N ARG A 73 -8.04 10.81 32.11
CA ARG A 73 -8.49 9.42 32.12
C ARG A 73 -9.90 9.26 31.54
N ARG A 74 -10.88 10.06 32.00
CA ARG A 74 -12.24 10.05 31.44
C ARG A 74 -12.27 10.38 29.95
N ARG A 75 -11.38 11.26 29.47
CA ARG A 75 -11.25 11.60 28.05
C ARG A 75 -10.67 10.44 27.25
N ALA A 76 -9.64 9.77 27.76
CA ALA A 76 -9.01 8.59 27.16
C ALA A 76 -10.03 7.44 27.03
N GLU A 77 -10.71 7.07 28.11
CA GLU A 77 -11.72 6.01 28.09
C GLU A 77 -12.90 6.34 27.14
N ARG A 78 -13.30 7.62 27.03
CA ARG A 78 -14.31 8.05 26.06
C ARG A 78 -13.81 7.94 24.62
N ALA A 79 -12.54 8.25 24.37
CA ALA A 79 -11.93 8.12 23.05
C ALA A 79 -11.85 6.65 22.65
N GLU A 80 -11.41 5.79 23.57
CA GLU A 80 -11.35 4.34 23.39
C GLU A 80 -12.72 3.75 23.06
N ARG A 81 -13.75 4.05 23.87
CA ARG A 81 -15.14 3.61 23.59
C ARG A 81 -15.65 4.07 22.22
N ARG A 82 -15.30 5.28 21.79
CA ARG A 82 -15.67 5.80 20.46
C ARG A 82 -14.94 5.06 19.36
N GLU A 83 -13.66 4.76 19.56
CA GLU A 83 -12.86 4.00 18.60
C GLU A 83 -13.33 2.56 18.49
N GLU A 84 -13.62 1.89 19.61
CA GLU A 84 -14.17 0.54 19.62
C GLU A 84 -15.52 0.47 18.89
N LYS A 85 -16.44 1.40 19.19
CA LYS A 85 -17.71 1.50 18.46
C LYS A 85 -17.48 1.66 16.96
N ARG A 86 -16.55 2.52 16.56
CA ARG A 86 -16.19 2.73 15.16
C ARG A 86 -15.61 1.46 14.52
N ARG A 87 -14.71 0.74 15.20
CA ARG A 87 -14.16 -0.54 14.73
C ARG A 87 -15.26 -1.57 14.51
N ARG A 88 -16.20 -1.70 15.46
CA ARG A 88 -17.37 -2.60 15.34
C ARG A 88 -18.25 -2.24 14.14
N GLU A 89 -18.52 -0.95 13.91
CA GLU A 89 -19.29 -0.48 12.75
C GLU A 89 -18.58 -0.77 11.42
N VAL A 90 -17.26 -0.57 11.35
CA VAL A 90 -16.46 -0.86 10.14
C VAL A 90 -16.40 -2.36 9.87
N LYS A 91 -16.18 -3.18 10.91
CA LYS A 91 -16.19 -4.65 10.83
C LYS A 91 -17.54 -5.15 10.30
N ALA A 92 -18.65 -4.71 10.89
CA ALA A 92 -20.00 -5.11 10.47
C ALA A 92 -20.29 -4.75 8.99
N ARG A 93 -19.89 -3.55 8.55
CA ARG A 93 -20.08 -3.11 7.15
C ARG A 93 -19.26 -3.94 6.17
N THR A 94 -18.02 -4.21 6.50
CA THR A 94 -17.11 -4.96 5.64
C THR A 94 -17.51 -6.44 5.57
N GLU A 95 -17.91 -7.04 6.69
CA GLU A 95 -18.47 -8.41 6.72
C GLU A 95 -19.78 -8.53 5.95
N GLN A 96 -20.60 -7.47 5.92
CA GLN A 96 -21.79 -7.44 5.06
C GLN A 96 -21.40 -7.48 3.58
N VAL A 97 -20.40 -6.71 3.14
CA VAL A 97 -19.92 -6.75 1.74
C VAL A 97 -19.35 -8.13 1.41
N PHE A 98 -18.55 -8.70 2.31
CA PHE A 98 -18.02 -10.07 2.17
C PHE A 98 -19.14 -11.09 1.95
N ARG A 99 -20.17 -11.11 2.81
CA ARG A 99 -21.31 -12.04 2.68
C ARG A 99 -22.00 -11.92 1.34
N LEU A 100 -22.31 -10.68 0.93
CA LEU A 100 -22.98 -10.41 -0.34
C LEU A 100 -22.15 -10.86 -1.55
N VAL A 101 -20.82 -10.71 -1.52
CA VAL A 101 -19.96 -11.21 -2.60
C VAL A 101 -19.87 -12.74 -2.58
N ALA A 102 -19.76 -13.35 -1.40
CA ALA A 102 -19.69 -14.80 -1.23
C ALA A 102 -20.97 -15.51 -1.72
N GLU A 103 -22.14 -14.88 -1.52
CA GLU A 103 -23.45 -15.37 -1.98
C GLU A 103 -23.71 -15.08 -3.48
N GLY A 104 -22.76 -14.48 -4.19
CA GLY A 104 -22.91 -14.17 -5.63
C GLY A 104 -23.75 -12.92 -5.92
N GLY A 105 -23.99 -12.07 -4.93
CA GLY A 105 -24.78 -10.84 -5.03
C GLY A 105 -24.21 -9.86 -6.07
N SER A 106 -24.84 -9.82 -7.25
CA SER A 106 -24.56 -8.87 -8.32
C SER A 106 -25.07 -7.45 -8.01
N ASP A 107 -26.05 -7.33 -7.12
CA ASP A 107 -26.80 -6.10 -6.80
C ASP A 107 -26.04 -5.02 -6.03
N LEU A 108 -24.87 -5.35 -5.47
CA LEU A 108 -23.98 -4.37 -4.86
C LEU A 108 -23.52 -3.26 -5.82
N ARG A 109 -23.70 -3.46 -7.13
CA ARG A 109 -23.25 -2.54 -8.17
C ARG A 109 -24.18 -1.35 -8.39
N HIS A 110 -25.49 -1.48 -8.20
CA HIS A 110 -26.42 -0.54 -8.83
C HIS A 110 -26.63 0.77 -8.05
N GLY A 111 -27.15 0.74 -6.82
CA GLY A 111 -27.55 1.97 -6.11
C GLY A 111 -26.40 2.92 -5.75
N ALA A 112 -25.36 2.40 -5.09
CA ALA A 112 -24.24 3.22 -4.63
C ALA A 112 -23.36 3.72 -5.79
N SER A 113 -23.18 2.91 -6.84
CA SER A 113 -22.39 3.34 -8.01
C SER A 113 -23.14 4.38 -8.85
N VAL A 114 -24.47 4.28 -8.98
CA VAL A 114 -25.27 5.35 -9.59
C VAL A 114 -25.16 6.64 -8.78
N GLY A 115 -25.29 6.57 -7.46
CA GLY A 115 -25.08 7.73 -6.59
C GLY A 115 -23.69 8.35 -6.76
N ALA A 116 -22.64 7.53 -6.82
CA ALA A 116 -21.27 7.99 -7.02
C ALA A 116 -21.07 8.62 -8.42
N PHE A 117 -21.69 8.05 -9.44
CA PHE A 117 -21.66 8.55 -10.81
C PHE A 117 -22.35 9.91 -10.94
N LEU A 118 -23.55 10.06 -10.35
CA LEU A 118 -24.29 11.32 -10.29
C LEU A 118 -23.51 12.38 -9.52
N LEU A 119 -22.91 12.00 -8.38
CA LEU A 119 -22.07 12.89 -7.59
C LEU A 119 -20.83 13.35 -8.37
N ALA A 120 -20.21 12.45 -9.14
CA ALA A 120 -19.10 12.80 -10.02
C ALA A 120 -19.55 13.79 -11.11
N GLY A 121 -20.75 13.60 -11.67
CA GLY A 121 -21.36 14.57 -12.58
C GLY A 121 -21.56 15.94 -11.94
N ALA A 122 -22.08 16.00 -10.71
CA ALA A 122 -22.24 17.26 -9.99
C ALA A 122 -20.89 17.97 -9.76
N VAL A 123 -19.83 17.24 -9.41
CA VAL A 123 -18.47 17.78 -9.27
C VAL A 123 -17.98 18.36 -10.59
N HIS A 124 -18.11 17.63 -11.70
CA HIS A 124 -17.69 18.10 -13.02
C HIS A 124 -18.50 19.31 -13.50
N LEU A 125 -19.80 19.34 -13.20
CA LEU A 125 -20.67 20.48 -13.51
C LEU A 125 -20.25 21.74 -12.74
N VAL A 126 -19.85 21.62 -11.48
CA VAL A 126 -19.30 22.74 -10.71
C VAL A 126 -17.98 23.24 -11.33
N SER A 127 -17.05 22.35 -11.68
CA SER A 127 -15.82 22.74 -12.41
C SER A 127 -16.15 23.47 -13.71
N LEU A 128 -17.11 22.95 -14.48
CA LEU A 128 -17.53 23.55 -15.76
C LEU A 128 -18.21 24.91 -15.54
N ALA A 129 -19.07 25.05 -14.53
CA ALA A 129 -19.73 26.30 -14.22
C ALA A 129 -18.74 27.41 -13.85
N VAL A 130 -17.71 27.10 -13.04
CA VAL A 130 -16.65 28.06 -12.70
C VAL A 130 -15.85 28.47 -13.94
N LEU A 131 -15.54 27.51 -14.82
CA LEU A 131 -14.87 27.80 -16.10
C LEU A 131 -15.71 28.74 -16.97
N LEU A 132 -16.99 28.41 -17.19
CA LEU A 132 -17.90 29.20 -18.03
C LEU A 132 -18.14 30.60 -17.44
N ALA A 133 -18.30 30.71 -16.12
CA ALA A 133 -18.42 32.01 -15.44
C ALA A 133 -17.16 32.87 -15.65
N GLY A 134 -15.96 32.28 -15.54
CA GLY A 134 -14.71 32.96 -15.84
C GLY A 134 -14.63 33.44 -17.29
N VAL A 135 -15.01 32.60 -18.26
CA VAL A 135 -15.06 32.98 -19.67
C VAL A 135 -16.04 34.13 -19.90
N CYS A 136 -17.28 34.04 -19.40
CA CYS A 136 -18.29 35.09 -19.54
C CYS A 136 -17.77 36.44 -19.00
N LEU A 137 -17.18 36.45 -17.81
CA LEU A 137 -16.64 37.66 -17.18
C LEU A 137 -15.49 38.28 -17.98
N VAL A 138 -14.61 37.46 -18.59
CA VAL A 138 -13.53 37.95 -19.47
C VAL A 138 -14.08 38.57 -20.75
N VAL A 139 -15.11 37.96 -21.34
CA VAL A 139 -15.75 38.45 -22.57
C VAL A 139 -16.66 39.68 -22.29
N GLY A 140 -16.94 39.97 -21.01
CA GLY A 140 -17.69 41.15 -20.58
C GLY A 140 -19.19 40.91 -20.38
N TRP A 141 -19.60 39.65 -20.21
CA TRP A 141 -20.97 39.24 -19.91
C TRP A 141 -21.08 38.68 -18.48
N PRO A 142 -22.10 39.06 -17.69
CA PRO A 142 -23.10 40.10 -17.94
C PRO A 142 -22.62 41.51 -17.54
N LEU A 143 -21.46 41.59 -16.87
CA LEU A 143 -20.90 42.84 -16.35
C LEU A 143 -19.76 43.29 -17.26
N GLY A 144 -19.93 44.43 -17.95
CA GLY A 144 -18.86 45.07 -18.70
C GLY A 144 -17.87 45.80 -17.78
N GLY A 145 -16.59 45.83 -18.14
CA GLY A 145 -15.56 46.63 -17.45
C GLY A 145 -14.29 45.87 -17.08
N TRP A 146 -13.20 46.60 -16.80
CA TRP A 146 -11.91 45.99 -16.47
C TRP A 146 -11.91 45.18 -15.15
N PRO A 147 -12.66 45.55 -14.07
CA PRO A 147 -12.65 44.74 -12.84
C PRO A 147 -13.32 43.37 -13.05
N ALA A 148 -14.40 43.31 -13.82
CA ALA A 148 -15.08 42.05 -14.18
C ALA A 148 -14.12 41.13 -14.96
N ARG A 149 -13.33 41.68 -15.88
CA ARG A 149 -12.32 40.91 -16.63
C ARG A 149 -11.22 40.36 -15.72
N VAL A 150 -10.73 41.15 -14.76
CA VAL A 150 -9.75 40.68 -13.76
C VAL A 150 -10.34 39.54 -12.93
N LEU A 151 -11.57 39.68 -12.44
CA LEU A 151 -12.27 38.62 -11.72
C LEU A 151 -12.47 37.37 -12.60
N GLY A 152 -12.75 37.56 -13.89
CA GLY A 152 -12.84 36.49 -14.87
C GLY A 152 -11.52 35.73 -15.03
N VAL A 153 -10.38 36.43 -15.13
CA VAL A 153 -9.05 35.79 -15.18
C VAL A 153 -8.76 35.02 -13.89
N VAL A 154 -9.10 35.57 -12.73
CA VAL A 154 -8.97 34.85 -11.44
C VAL A 154 -9.85 33.60 -11.43
N ALA A 155 -11.10 33.71 -11.89
CA ALA A 155 -12.00 32.56 -12.00
C ALA A 155 -11.49 31.49 -12.97
N LEU A 156 -10.86 31.87 -14.08
CA LEU A 156 -10.19 30.94 -15.00
C LEU A 156 -8.97 30.27 -14.36
N ALA A 157 -8.18 30.99 -13.59
CA ALA A 157 -7.07 30.42 -12.83
C ALA A 157 -7.58 29.41 -11.78
N VAL A 158 -8.66 29.74 -11.07
CA VAL A 158 -9.34 28.81 -10.16
C VAL A 158 -9.88 27.60 -10.93
N ALA A 159 -10.58 27.79 -12.05
CA ALA A 159 -11.10 26.70 -12.88
C ALA A 159 -9.97 25.76 -13.34
N PHE A 160 -8.82 26.31 -13.70
CA PHE A 160 -7.63 25.53 -14.04
C PHE A 160 -7.16 24.68 -12.84
N LEU A 161 -7.13 25.24 -11.62
CA LEU A 161 -6.77 24.48 -10.41
C LEU A 161 -7.81 23.42 -10.03
N LEU A 162 -9.10 23.72 -10.23
CA LEU A 162 -10.23 22.83 -9.96
C LEU A 162 -10.45 21.74 -11.04
N ARG A 163 -9.68 21.77 -12.14
CA ARG A 163 -9.92 20.90 -13.30
C ARG A 163 -9.74 19.41 -12.94
N PRO A 164 -10.58 18.51 -13.45
CA PRO A 164 -10.40 17.08 -13.27
C PRO A 164 -9.05 16.61 -13.84
N ARG A 165 -8.24 15.95 -13.01
CA ARG A 165 -6.96 15.38 -13.43
C ARG A 165 -7.16 13.93 -13.84
N LEU A 166 -6.88 13.63 -15.10
CA LEU A 166 -7.05 12.29 -15.68
C LEU A 166 -5.86 11.36 -15.43
N GLY A 167 -4.89 11.81 -14.63
CA GLY A 167 -3.60 11.13 -14.47
C GLY A 167 -2.72 11.24 -15.72
N ARG A 168 -1.44 10.90 -15.56
CA ARG A 168 -0.48 10.77 -16.65
C ARG A 168 0.31 9.47 -16.44
N PRO A 169 0.60 8.69 -17.49
CA PRO A 169 1.47 7.53 -17.38
C PRO A 169 2.82 7.93 -16.79
N ARG A 170 3.30 7.15 -15.82
CA ARG A 170 4.66 7.29 -15.31
C ARG A 170 5.63 6.97 -16.44
N ARG A 171 6.71 7.76 -16.52
CA ARG A 171 7.77 7.61 -17.53
C ARG A 171 9.05 7.02 -16.94
N SER A 172 9.31 7.27 -15.66
CA SER A 172 10.43 6.66 -14.93
C SER A 172 10.12 5.19 -14.65
N GLY A 173 11.13 4.33 -14.84
CA GLY A 173 11.02 2.89 -14.58
C GLY A 173 10.18 2.11 -15.59
N VAL A 174 9.82 2.71 -16.73
CA VAL A 174 9.06 2.02 -17.79
C VAL A 174 9.93 0.96 -18.46
N LEU A 175 9.40 -0.26 -18.60
CA LEU A 175 9.94 -1.33 -19.41
C LEU A 175 9.27 -1.34 -20.78
N THR A 176 10.06 -1.40 -21.85
CA THR A 176 9.52 -1.58 -23.21
C THR A 176 9.26 -3.05 -23.50
N ARG A 177 8.45 -3.34 -24.53
CA ARG A 177 8.15 -4.73 -24.95
C ARG A 177 9.41 -5.45 -25.44
N GLU A 178 10.37 -4.71 -25.99
CA GLU A 178 11.65 -5.21 -26.46
C GLU A 178 12.59 -5.52 -25.29
N ALA A 179 12.53 -4.72 -24.21
CA ALA A 179 13.37 -4.90 -23.02
C ALA A 179 12.86 -6.02 -22.10
N ALA A 180 11.56 -6.30 -22.09
CA ALA A 180 10.95 -7.32 -21.24
C ALA A 180 9.89 -8.18 -21.97
N PRO A 181 10.24 -8.84 -23.10
CA PRO A 181 9.28 -9.55 -23.95
C PRO A 181 8.58 -10.69 -23.22
N THR A 182 9.26 -11.41 -22.34
CA THR A 182 8.69 -12.53 -21.59
C THR A 182 7.69 -12.03 -20.55
N LEU A 183 8.01 -10.95 -19.83
CA LEU A 183 7.08 -10.33 -18.88
C LEU A 183 5.83 -9.80 -19.58
N TYR A 184 5.99 -9.08 -20.71
CA TYR A 184 4.84 -8.64 -21.50
C TYR A 184 4.03 -9.81 -22.07
N GLY A 185 4.69 -10.91 -22.47
CA GLY A 185 4.02 -12.13 -22.90
C GLY A 185 3.16 -12.75 -21.79
N LEU A 186 3.68 -12.81 -20.56
CA LEU A 186 2.91 -13.25 -19.40
C LEU A 186 1.71 -12.33 -19.13
N VAL A 187 1.92 -11.01 -19.12
CA VAL A 187 0.85 -10.02 -18.89
C VAL A 187 -0.22 -10.09 -19.98
N ASP A 188 0.17 -10.24 -21.25
CA ASP A 188 -0.76 -10.38 -22.37
C ASP A 188 -1.57 -11.69 -22.24
N ALA A 189 -0.96 -12.78 -21.78
CA ALA A 189 -1.66 -14.05 -21.50
C ALA A 189 -2.67 -13.90 -20.36
N VAL A 190 -2.29 -13.26 -19.26
CA VAL A 190 -3.20 -12.93 -18.14
C VAL A 190 -4.39 -12.09 -18.64
N SER A 191 -4.12 -11.05 -19.43
CA SER A 191 -5.17 -10.21 -20.02
C SER A 191 -6.12 -11.02 -20.91
N ALA A 192 -5.59 -11.93 -21.74
CA ALA A 192 -6.39 -12.77 -22.62
C ALA A 192 -7.32 -13.69 -21.82
N GLU A 193 -6.80 -14.38 -20.79
CA GLU A 193 -7.59 -15.28 -19.93
C GLU A 193 -8.69 -14.54 -19.16
N LEU A 194 -8.44 -13.29 -18.75
CA LEU A 194 -9.42 -12.47 -18.04
C LEU A 194 -10.38 -11.71 -18.98
N GLY A 195 -10.19 -11.77 -20.30
CA GLY A 195 -10.93 -10.94 -21.25
C GLY A 195 -10.66 -9.43 -21.08
N ALA A 196 -9.50 -9.07 -20.54
CA ALA A 196 -9.07 -7.70 -20.33
C ALA A 196 -8.31 -7.16 -21.55
N PRO A 197 -8.34 -5.84 -21.80
CA PRO A 197 -7.48 -5.23 -22.81
C PRO A 197 -5.99 -5.43 -22.47
N LYS A 198 -5.15 -5.43 -23.51
CA LYS A 198 -3.69 -5.45 -23.34
C LYS A 198 -3.19 -4.24 -22.56
N VAL A 199 -2.12 -4.46 -21.80
CA VAL A 199 -1.39 -3.40 -21.09
C VAL A 199 -0.52 -2.62 -22.10
N ASP A 200 -0.60 -1.29 -22.05
CA ASP A 200 0.14 -0.41 -22.96
C ASP A 200 1.58 -0.18 -22.46
N SER A 201 1.81 -0.13 -21.13
CA SER A 201 3.16 -0.10 -20.55
C SER A 201 3.27 -0.79 -19.19
N ILE A 202 4.43 -1.35 -18.88
CA ILE A 202 4.81 -1.85 -17.55
C ILE A 202 5.83 -0.90 -16.92
N VAL A 203 5.64 -0.54 -15.65
CA VAL A 203 6.57 0.24 -14.83
C VAL A 203 7.03 -0.62 -13.67
N VAL A 204 8.31 -0.54 -13.35
CA VAL A 204 8.88 -1.22 -12.17
C VAL A 204 9.44 -0.20 -11.19
N ASP A 205 9.00 -0.27 -9.93
CA ASP A 205 9.39 0.67 -8.88
C ASP A 205 9.73 -0.01 -7.54
N SER A 206 10.02 0.83 -6.54
CA SER A 206 10.49 0.45 -5.22
C SER A 206 9.40 0.12 -4.22
N ASP A 207 8.12 0.24 -4.59
CA ASP A 207 7.02 0.07 -3.63
C ASP A 207 6.81 -1.41 -3.32
N PHE A 208 6.37 -1.76 -2.10
CA PHE A 208 5.93 -3.12 -1.78
C PHE A 208 4.48 -3.33 -2.21
N ASN A 209 4.20 -3.12 -3.50
CA ASN A 209 2.84 -3.15 -4.03
C ASN A 209 2.80 -3.51 -5.53
N ALA A 210 1.61 -3.67 -6.08
CA ALA A 210 1.38 -3.58 -7.51
C ALA A 210 0.14 -2.71 -7.78
N ALA A 211 0.04 -2.17 -8.99
CA ALA A 211 -1.12 -1.34 -9.34
C ALA A 211 -1.39 -1.39 -10.84
N PHE A 212 -2.66 -1.51 -11.22
CA PHE A 212 -3.12 -1.28 -12.59
C PHE A 212 -3.95 0.00 -12.73
N GLY A 213 -3.67 0.83 -13.73
CA GLY A 213 -4.40 2.09 -13.94
C GLY A 213 -4.67 2.41 -15.42
N VAL A 214 -5.79 3.09 -15.68
CA VAL A 214 -6.14 3.66 -16.99
C VAL A 214 -5.97 5.18 -16.91
N LEU A 215 -5.01 5.72 -17.66
CA LEU A 215 -4.48 7.07 -17.47
C LEU A 215 -4.66 7.95 -18.71
N GLY A 216 -5.01 9.21 -18.49
CA GLY A 216 -5.12 10.24 -19.53
C GLY A 216 -6.32 10.05 -20.47
N LEU A 217 -6.48 11.02 -21.38
CA LEU A 217 -7.57 11.04 -22.37
C LEU A 217 -7.54 9.85 -23.33
N ARG A 218 -6.34 9.36 -23.66
CA ARG A 218 -6.14 8.18 -24.53
C ARG A 218 -6.36 6.85 -23.81
N ARG A 219 -6.76 6.87 -22.53
CA ARG A 219 -7.02 5.68 -21.71
C ARG A 219 -5.85 4.69 -21.69
N HIS A 220 -4.65 5.23 -21.50
CA HIS A 220 -3.41 4.47 -21.49
C HIS A 220 -3.35 3.55 -20.26
N ARG A 221 -3.31 2.24 -20.48
CA ARG A 221 -3.30 1.19 -19.47
C ARG A 221 -1.87 0.92 -19.02
N GLN A 222 -1.55 1.27 -17.78
CA GLN A 222 -0.24 1.07 -17.19
C GLN A 222 -0.33 0.10 -16.02
N LEU A 223 0.50 -0.93 -16.05
CA LEU A 223 0.74 -1.82 -14.92
C LEU A 223 2.02 -1.35 -14.20
N VAL A 224 1.96 -1.22 -12.89
CA VAL A 224 3.09 -0.92 -12.03
C VAL A 224 3.35 -2.16 -11.18
N ILE A 225 4.59 -2.64 -11.21
CA ILE A 225 5.07 -3.78 -10.43
C ILE A 225 6.12 -3.26 -9.46
N GLY A 226 5.77 -3.28 -8.18
CA GLY A 226 6.72 -3.06 -7.11
C GLY A 226 7.68 -4.23 -7.00
N LEU A 227 8.96 -3.97 -7.28
CA LEU A 227 9.98 -5.01 -7.35
C LEU A 227 10.21 -5.74 -6.02
N PRO A 228 10.15 -5.08 -4.84
CA PRO A 228 10.19 -5.77 -3.55
C PRO A 228 9.08 -6.82 -3.39
N LEU A 229 7.83 -6.48 -3.73
CA LEU A 229 6.73 -7.44 -3.67
C LEU A 229 6.95 -8.57 -4.67
N TRP A 230 7.26 -8.26 -5.94
CA TRP A 230 7.52 -9.27 -6.98
C TRP A 230 8.60 -10.28 -6.58
N THR A 231 9.62 -9.82 -5.85
CA THR A 231 10.76 -10.64 -5.40
C THR A 231 10.37 -11.69 -4.36
N VAL A 232 9.41 -11.40 -3.49
CA VAL A 232 9.00 -12.33 -2.43
C VAL A 232 7.92 -13.33 -2.87
N LEU A 233 7.31 -13.10 -4.03
CA LEU A 233 6.27 -13.98 -4.58
C LEU A 233 6.87 -15.19 -5.28
N THR A 234 6.24 -16.35 -5.08
CA THR A 234 6.50 -17.52 -5.92
C THR A 234 5.97 -17.32 -7.34
N ARG A 235 6.42 -18.16 -8.27
CA ARG A 235 5.97 -18.17 -9.69
C ARG A 235 4.47 -18.01 -9.88
N GLN A 236 3.69 -18.84 -9.21
CA GLN A 236 2.23 -18.81 -9.37
C GLN A 236 1.57 -17.68 -8.56
N GLN A 237 2.21 -17.21 -7.50
CA GLN A 237 1.77 -16.00 -6.82
C GLN A 237 1.99 -14.75 -7.68
N ARG A 238 3.03 -14.70 -8.53
CA ARG A 238 3.22 -13.64 -9.54
C ARG A 238 2.06 -13.64 -10.54
N VAL A 239 1.62 -14.81 -11.01
CA VAL A 239 0.41 -14.96 -11.85
C VAL A 239 -0.84 -14.48 -11.12
N ALA A 240 -1.02 -14.89 -9.85
CA ALA A 240 -2.13 -14.43 -9.02
C ALA A 240 -2.14 -12.90 -8.85
N LEU A 241 -0.98 -12.28 -8.64
CA LEU A 241 -0.82 -10.82 -8.50
C LEU A 241 -1.25 -10.11 -9.79
N LEU A 242 -0.75 -10.56 -10.95
CA LEU A 242 -1.15 -10.01 -12.24
C LEU A 242 -2.64 -10.18 -12.49
N GLY A 243 -3.19 -11.35 -12.16
CA GLY A 243 -4.62 -11.63 -12.28
C GLY A 243 -5.48 -10.74 -11.36
N HIS A 244 -5.01 -10.45 -10.16
CA HIS A 244 -5.64 -9.51 -9.24
C HIS A 244 -5.66 -8.09 -9.82
N GLU A 245 -4.50 -7.56 -10.21
CA GLU A 245 -4.37 -6.19 -10.71
C GLU A 245 -5.14 -5.97 -12.02
N ILE A 246 -5.00 -6.87 -12.99
CA ILE A 246 -5.70 -6.78 -14.28
C ILE A 246 -7.20 -7.07 -14.08
N GLY A 247 -7.56 -7.89 -13.09
CA GLY A 247 -8.93 -8.16 -12.68
C GLY A 247 -9.74 -6.90 -12.36
N HIS A 248 -9.08 -5.85 -11.84
CA HIS A 248 -9.73 -4.54 -11.62
C HIS A 248 -10.25 -3.89 -12.91
N CYS A 249 -9.68 -4.20 -14.07
CA CYS A 249 -10.17 -3.66 -15.34
C CYS A 249 -11.50 -4.28 -15.77
N VAL A 250 -11.75 -5.55 -15.41
CA VAL A 250 -12.91 -6.34 -15.88
C VAL A 250 -13.99 -6.51 -14.82
N ASN A 251 -13.64 -6.41 -13.53
CA ASN A 251 -14.59 -6.55 -12.41
C ASN A 251 -15.49 -5.31 -12.19
N GLY A 252 -15.34 -4.27 -13.01
CA GLY A 252 -16.13 -3.04 -12.96
C GLY A 252 -15.89 -2.23 -11.69
N ASP A 253 -14.64 -2.11 -11.23
CA ASP A 253 -14.26 -1.19 -10.16
C ASP A 253 -14.58 0.26 -10.57
N SER A 254 -15.72 0.74 -10.09
CA SER A 254 -16.23 2.08 -10.41
C SER A 254 -15.30 3.18 -9.92
N ARG A 255 -14.34 2.91 -9.01
CA ARG A 255 -13.32 3.90 -8.60
C ARG A 255 -12.28 4.15 -9.68
N ARG A 256 -12.00 3.15 -10.51
CA ARG A 256 -10.93 3.20 -11.54
C ARG A 256 -11.45 3.68 -12.90
N GLY A 257 -12.75 3.95 -13.02
CA GLY A 257 -13.35 4.63 -14.17
C GLY A 257 -12.85 6.08 -14.28
N VAL A 258 -12.51 6.52 -15.49
CA VAL A 258 -11.95 7.87 -15.72
C VAL A 258 -12.90 8.98 -15.20
N TRP A 259 -14.21 8.81 -15.37
CA TRP A 259 -15.23 9.76 -14.93
C TRP A 259 -15.23 10.00 -13.42
N THR A 260 -15.24 8.90 -12.68
CA THR A 260 -15.34 8.85 -11.22
C THR A 260 -14.02 9.15 -10.54
N ALA A 261 -12.93 8.57 -11.04
CA ALA A 261 -11.57 8.83 -10.57
C ALA A 261 -11.19 10.32 -10.68
N SER A 262 -11.54 10.94 -11.82
CA SER A 262 -11.24 12.36 -12.04
C SER A 262 -12.04 13.30 -11.13
N ALA A 263 -13.27 12.94 -10.75
CA ALA A 263 -14.05 13.68 -9.75
C ALA A 263 -13.48 13.53 -8.33
N ILE A 264 -12.99 12.34 -7.95
CA ILE A 264 -12.28 12.15 -6.67
C ILE A 264 -11.00 13.00 -6.65
N GLY A 265 -10.24 12.97 -7.75
CA GLY A 265 -9.06 13.82 -7.92
C GLY A 265 -9.39 15.29 -7.74
N ALA A 266 -10.43 15.79 -8.41
CA ALA A 266 -10.90 17.16 -8.25
C ALA A 266 -11.28 17.48 -6.79
N LEU A 267 -12.08 16.64 -6.13
CA LEU A 267 -12.48 16.85 -4.73
C LEU A 267 -11.30 16.87 -3.75
N ASN A 268 -10.26 16.07 -3.99
CA ASN A 268 -9.04 16.10 -3.18
C ASN A 268 -8.29 17.43 -3.39
N GLU A 269 -8.16 17.91 -4.63
CA GLU A 269 -7.55 19.21 -4.93
C GLU A 269 -8.37 20.36 -4.32
N TRP A 270 -9.70 20.33 -4.46
CA TRP A 270 -10.59 21.34 -3.87
C TRP A 270 -10.47 21.37 -2.34
N TYR A 271 -10.31 20.21 -1.71
CA TYR A 271 -10.12 20.12 -0.27
C TYR A 271 -8.82 20.77 0.18
N VAL A 272 -7.73 20.59 -0.57
CA VAL A 272 -6.43 21.22 -0.29
C VAL A 272 -6.51 22.73 -0.54
N LEU A 273 -7.07 23.15 -1.69
CA LEU A 273 -7.18 24.56 -2.08
C LEU A 273 -8.06 25.38 -1.13
N THR A 274 -9.08 24.76 -0.55
CA THR A 274 -10.01 25.46 0.36
C THR A 274 -9.61 25.32 1.82
N TYR A 275 -8.55 24.58 2.13
CA TYR A 275 -8.12 24.39 3.51
C TYR A 275 -7.72 25.74 4.13
N PRO A 276 -8.35 26.17 5.23
CA PRO A 276 -8.01 27.45 5.85
C PRO A 276 -6.65 27.33 6.54
N SER A 277 -5.61 27.81 5.88
CA SER A 277 -4.30 28.00 6.50
C SER A 277 -4.34 29.25 7.38
N ARG A 278 -3.94 29.10 8.64
CA ARG A 278 -3.64 30.22 9.52
C ARG A 278 -2.17 30.55 9.35
N ASP A 279 -1.87 31.35 8.34
CA ASP A 279 -0.56 31.96 8.29
C ASP A 279 -0.49 32.94 9.47
N ASN A 280 0.48 32.73 10.36
CA ASN A 280 0.71 33.61 11.51
C ASN A 280 1.29 34.93 10.99
N GLU A 281 0.45 35.79 10.41
CA GLU A 281 0.83 37.18 10.17
C GLU A 281 0.78 37.94 11.48
N THR A 282 1.90 37.90 12.20
CA THR A 282 2.08 38.48 13.53
C THR A 282 1.96 40.02 13.56
N ASN A 283 1.81 40.69 12.41
CA ASN A 283 1.81 42.15 12.27
C ASN A 283 0.76 42.68 11.24
N ALA A 284 -0.46 42.14 11.24
CA ALA A 284 -1.54 42.66 10.38
C ALA A 284 -2.28 43.84 11.02
N ASN A 285 -2.54 44.92 10.25
CA ASN A 285 -3.42 46.01 10.70
C ASN A 285 -4.89 45.53 10.81
N LEU A 286 -5.76 46.30 11.49
CA LEU A 286 -7.15 45.88 11.76
C LEU A 286 -7.92 45.49 10.47
N VAL A 287 -7.70 46.20 9.37
CA VAL A 287 -8.37 45.91 8.08
C VAL A 287 -7.91 44.57 7.52
N VAL A 288 -6.61 44.30 7.51
CA VAL A 288 -6.04 43.01 7.08
C VAL A 288 -6.49 41.90 8.03
N ALA A 289 -6.54 42.14 9.34
CA ALA A 289 -7.02 41.16 10.32
C ALA A 289 -8.50 40.78 10.09
N ILE A 290 -9.37 41.76 9.82
CA ILE A 290 -10.78 41.52 9.49
C ILE A 290 -10.90 40.78 8.15
N ALA A 291 -10.17 41.20 7.11
CA ALA A 291 -10.18 40.56 5.81
C ALA A 291 -9.69 39.09 5.88
N SER A 292 -8.64 38.83 6.65
CA SER A 292 -8.13 37.49 6.93
C SER A 292 -9.14 36.65 7.71
N ALA A 293 -9.80 37.20 8.73
CA ALA A 293 -10.83 36.50 9.49
C ALA A 293 -12.03 36.12 8.60
N VAL A 294 -12.49 37.03 7.74
CA VAL A 294 -13.55 36.78 6.75
C VAL A 294 -13.11 35.70 5.76
N THR A 295 -11.88 35.76 5.25
CA THR A 295 -11.34 34.77 4.31
C THR A 295 -11.27 33.38 4.95
N VAL A 296 -10.76 33.27 6.18
CA VAL A 296 -10.70 32.01 6.94
C VAL A 296 -12.10 31.46 7.20
N LEU A 297 -13.08 32.31 7.52
CA LEU A 297 -14.46 31.89 7.70
C LEU A 297 -15.08 31.34 6.40
N LEU A 298 -14.95 32.09 5.30
CA LEU A 298 -15.47 31.70 3.99
C LEU A 298 -14.84 30.40 3.48
N LEU A 299 -13.50 30.31 3.51
CA LEU A 299 -12.77 29.09 3.16
C LEU A 299 -13.12 27.95 4.12
N GLY A 300 -13.33 28.21 5.41
CA GLY A 300 -13.76 27.20 6.37
C GLY A 300 -15.13 26.59 6.04
N VAL A 301 -16.11 27.42 5.66
CA VAL A 301 -17.44 26.95 5.22
C VAL A 301 -17.33 26.15 3.92
N LEU A 302 -16.59 26.66 2.94
CA LEU A 302 -16.38 25.98 1.67
C LEU A 302 -15.66 24.63 1.87
N ASN A 303 -14.59 24.61 2.67
CA ASN A 303 -13.85 23.40 3.01
C ASN A 303 -14.73 22.38 3.74
N PHE A 304 -15.62 22.83 4.62
CA PHE A 304 -16.58 21.95 5.27
C PHE A 304 -17.49 21.26 4.25
N GLY A 305 -18.03 22.02 3.30
CA GLY A 305 -18.85 21.49 2.20
C GLY A 305 -18.08 20.50 1.31
N VAL A 306 -16.87 20.87 0.85
CA VAL A 306 -16.00 20.00 0.06
C VAL A 306 -15.63 18.73 0.82
N ARG A 307 -15.32 18.85 2.13
CA ARG A 307 -15.02 17.71 2.99
C ARG A 307 -16.22 16.77 3.15
N ALA A 308 -17.44 17.32 3.27
CA ALA A 308 -18.66 16.52 3.32
C ALA A 308 -18.89 15.77 2.00
N LEU A 309 -18.76 16.46 0.87
CA LEU A 309 -18.89 15.90 -0.47
C LEU A 309 -17.86 14.79 -0.73
N ARG A 310 -16.60 15.05 -0.38
CA ARG A 310 -15.50 14.09 -0.44
C ARG A 310 -15.78 12.85 0.42
N ARG A 311 -16.25 13.03 1.66
CA ARG A 311 -16.64 11.90 2.55
C ARG A 311 -17.80 11.10 2.00
N LEU A 312 -18.81 11.76 1.42
CA LEU A 312 -19.95 11.09 0.78
C LEU A 312 -19.47 10.25 -0.42
N MET A 313 -18.63 10.84 -1.27
CA MET A 313 -18.02 10.15 -2.41
C MET A 313 -17.29 8.88 -1.97
N TYR A 314 -16.40 8.96 -0.97
CA TYR A 314 -15.71 7.78 -0.43
C TYR A 314 -16.67 6.74 0.17
N ARG A 315 -17.76 7.15 0.83
CA ARG A 315 -18.77 6.21 1.37
C ARG A 315 -19.52 5.47 0.27
N LEU A 316 -19.84 6.14 -0.83
CA LEU A 316 -20.51 5.51 -1.97
C LEU A 316 -19.60 4.49 -2.66
N TYR A 317 -18.30 4.77 -2.77
CA TYR A 317 -17.33 3.82 -3.33
C TYR A 317 -16.92 2.69 -2.40
N LEU A 318 -17.04 2.85 -1.09
CA LEU A 318 -16.54 1.87 -0.12
C LEU A 318 -17.02 0.45 -0.43
N ARG A 319 -18.34 0.28 -0.62
CA ARG A 319 -18.95 -1.03 -0.86
C ARG A 319 -18.57 -1.60 -2.22
N SER A 320 -18.63 -0.79 -3.27
CA SER A 320 -18.30 -1.24 -4.63
C SER A 320 -16.81 -1.55 -4.78
N GLY A 321 -15.94 -0.77 -4.12
CA GLY A 321 -14.51 -0.97 -4.04
C GLY A 321 -14.16 -2.26 -3.31
N GLN A 322 -14.64 -2.46 -2.07
CA GLN A 322 -14.40 -3.70 -1.34
C GLN A 322 -14.91 -4.95 -2.09
N ALA A 323 -16.07 -4.84 -2.75
CA ALA A 323 -16.58 -5.92 -3.59
C ALA A 323 -15.70 -6.18 -4.83
N ALA A 324 -15.13 -5.14 -5.43
CA ALA A 324 -14.19 -5.28 -6.54
C ALA A 324 -12.90 -6.00 -6.10
N GLU A 325 -12.35 -5.68 -4.94
CA GLU A 325 -11.17 -6.35 -4.36
C GLU A 325 -11.43 -7.85 -4.16
N HIS A 326 -12.56 -8.22 -3.56
CA HIS A 326 -12.96 -9.61 -3.41
C HIS A 326 -13.14 -10.34 -4.75
N ARG A 327 -13.71 -9.68 -5.77
CA ARG A 327 -13.82 -10.25 -7.12
C ARG A 327 -12.46 -10.39 -7.79
N ALA A 328 -11.54 -9.45 -7.59
CA ALA A 328 -10.18 -9.53 -8.08
C ALA A 328 -9.43 -10.70 -7.42
N ASP A 329 -9.64 -10.95 -6.12
CA ASP A 329 -9.10 -12.14 -5.43
C ASP A 329 -9.63 -13.45 -6.06
N LEU A 330 -10.93 -13.51 -6.36
CA LEU A 330 -11.52 -14.67 -7.04
C LEU A 330 -10.98 -14.84 -8.47
N MET A 331 -10.70 -13.76 -9.19
CA MET A 331 -10.05 -13.81 -10.52
C MET A 331 -8.62 -14.33 -10.41
N ALA A 332 -7.85 -13.84 -9.43
CA ALA A 332 -6.51 -14.34 -9.14
C ALA A 332 -6.52 -15.85 -8.82
N ALA A 333 -7.48 -16.29 -8.01
CA ALA A 333 -7.64 -17.70 -7.65
C ALA A 333 -8.08 -18.58 -8.82
N ARG A 334 -8.90 -18.05 -9.74
CA ARG A 334 -9.30 -18.75 -10.98
C ARG A 334 -8.15 -18.91 -11.95
N LEU A 335 -7.27 -17.91 -12.06
CA LEU A 335 -6.17 -17.89 -13.02
C LEU A 335 -4.97 -18.73 -12.55
N ALA A 336 -4.65 -18.64 -11.25
CA ALA A 336 -3.63 -19.45 -10.60
C ALA A 336 -4.32 -20.54 -9.77
N SER A 337 -4.42 -20.37 -8.45
CA SER A 337 -5.20 -21.28 -7.61
C SER A 337 -5.64 -20.56 -6.35
N PRO A 338 -6.65 -21.07 -5.60
CA PRO A 338 -6.98 -20.54 -4.28
C PRO A 338 -5.78 -20.57 -3.31
N ARG A 339 -4.91 -21.59 -3.43
CA ARG A 339 -3.69 -21.71 -2.63
C ARG A 339 -2.69 -20.59 -2.96
N ASP A 340 -2.45 -20.34 -4.23
CA ASP A 340 -1.50 -19.32 -4.68
C ASP A 340 -2.03 -17.91 -4.42
N ALA A 341 -3.32 -17.65 -4.65
CA ALA A 341 -3.95 -16.38 -4.31
C ALA A 341 -3.88 -16.11 -2.79
N ARG A 342 -4.08 -17.11 -1.94
CA ARG A 342 -3.87 -16.97 -0.49
C ARG A 342 -2.41 -16.67 -0.15
N GLY A 343 -1.48 -17.38 -0.77
CA GLY A 343 -0.04 -17.17 -0.58
C GLY A 343 0.40 -15.75 -0.99
N MET A 344 -0.15 -15.24 -2.09
CA MET A 344 0.03 -13.85 -2.52
C MET A 344 -0.48 -12.86 -1.47
N LEU A 345 -1.72 -13.02 -0.98
CA LEU A 345 -2.26 -12.14 0.07
C LEU A 345 -1.46 -12.20 1.37
N GLN A 346 -0.94 -13.37 1.75
CA GLN A 346 -0.06 -13.52 2.89
C GLN A 346 1.29 -12.82 2.67
N ALA A 347 1.86 -12.91 1.46
CA ALA A 347 3.08 -12.22 1.11
C ALA A 347 2.91 -10.69 1.15
N MET A 348 1.74 -10.16 0.79
CA MET A 348 1.43 -8.73 0.94
C MET A 348 1.44 -8.24 2.39
N LEU A 349 1.30 -9.13 3.39
CA LEU A 349 1.45 -8.79 4.80
C LEU A 349 2.93 -8.64 5.23
N ASN A 350 3.89 -8.84 4.33
CA ASN A 350 5.33 -8.80 4.61
C ASN A 350 5.99 -7.43 4.42
N ASP A 351 5.23 -6.35 4.31
CA ASP A 351 5.77 -4.98 4.18
C ASP A 351 6.74 -4.62 5.33
N SER A 352 6.36 -4.91 6.60
CA SER A 352 7.26 -4.74 7.75
C SER A 352 8.55 -5.58 7.68
N THR A 353 8.52 -6.71 6.95
CA THR A 353 9.71 -7.52 6.69
C THR A 353 10.65 -6.80 5.71
N LEU A 354 10.12 -6.10 4.70
CA LEU A 354 10.92 -5.25 3.82
C LEU A 354 11.61 -4.14 4.62
N ASP A 355 10.87 -3.42 5.47
CA ASP A 355 11.42 -2.34 6.29
C ASP A 355 12.57 -2.82 7.18
N ALA A 356 12.41 -3.99 7.81
CA ALA A 356 13.46 -4.61 8.63
C ALA A 356 14.70 -4.97 7.80
N VAL A 357 14.53 -5.50 6.58
CA VAL A 357 15.64 -5.81 5.68
C VAL A 357 16.35 -4.54 5.21
N LEU A 358 15.60 -3.51 4.80
CA LEU A 358 16.17 -2.22 4.38
C LEU A 358 16.95 -1.55 5.50
N THR A 359 16.39 -1.54 6.72
CA THR A 359 17.07 -1.00 7.91
C THR A 359 18.39 -1.74 8.17
N ARG A 360 18.38 -3.08 8.11
CA ARG A 360 19.60 -3.88 8.27
C ARG A 360 20.62 -3.61 7.19
N GLN A 361 20.20 -3.60 5.92
CA GLN A 361 21.09 -3.39 4.77
C GLN A 361 21.74 -2.00 4.78
N ARG A 362 21.00 -0.95 5.18
CA ARG A 362 21.56 0.42 5.35
C ARG A 362 22.54 0.53 6.50
N ALA A 363 22.38 -0.31 7.53
CA ALA A 363 23.30 -0.34 8.68
C ALA A 363 24.59 -1.13 8.42
N LEU A 364 24.68 -1.89 7.32
CA LEU A 364 25.89 -2.61 6.97
C LEU A 364 27.02 -1.63 6.60
N PRO A 365 28.26 -1.85 7.07
CA PRO A 365 29.40 -1.05 6.65
C PRO A 365 29.58 -1.15 5.13
N ARG A 366 29.45 -0.03 4.42
CA ARG A 366 29.78 0.04 2.99
C ARG A 366 31.24 -0.42 2.83
N ALA A 367 31.47 -1.37 1.91
CA ALA A 367 32.75 -2.05 1.72
C ALA A 367 33.89 -1.06 1.44
N GLY A 368 34.54 -0.58 2.50
CA GLY A 368 35.74 0.26 2.48
C GLY A 368 36.68 -0.01 3.66
N GLY A 369 36.31 -0.91 4.58
CA GLY A 369 37.11 -1.27 5.75
C GLY A 369 37.64 -2.71 5.68
N ARG A 370 38.89 -2.90 6.15
CA ARG A 370 39.61 -4.19 6.25
C ARG A 370 38.79 -5.35 6.86
N ALA A 371 37.79 -5.04 7.69
CA ALA A 371 36.94 -6.02 8.38
C ALA A 371 35.95 -6.78 7.47
N VAL A 372 35.60 -6.25 6.29
CA VAL A 372 34.60 -6.88 5.40
C VAL A 372 35.15 -8.13 4.71
N ARG A 373 36.48 -8.29 4.60
CA ARG A 373 37.10 -9.47 3.96
C ARG A 373 36.98 -10.77 4.77
N ALA A 374 36.62 -10.69 6.06
CA ALA A 374 36.51 -11.86 6.95
C ALA A 374 35.09 -12.46 7.00
N ALA A 375 34.07 -11.68 6.64
CA ALA A 375 32.70 -12.17 6.45
C ALA A 375 32.52 -12.45 4.94
N GLY A 376 32.02 -13.62 4.57
CA GLY A 376 31.82 -14.00 3.15
C GLY A 376 30.97 -12.99 2.36
N PRO A 377 30.78 -13.21 1.03
CA PRO A 377 30.00 -12.30 0.21
C PRO A 377 28.61 -12.10 0.82
N MET A 378 28.30 -10.85 1.20
CA MET A 378 27.01 -10.50 1.78
C MET A 378 25.93 -10.72 0.72
N PRO A 379 24.77 -11.32 1.07
CA PRO A 379 23.66 -11.43 0.14
C PRO A 379 23.25 -10.05 -0.35
N GLY A 380 23.02 -9.92 -1.66
CA GLY A 380 22.46 -8.70 -2.23
C GLY A 380 21.09 -8.38 -1.59
N LEU A 381 20.64 -7.13 -1.69
CA LEU A 381 19.35 -6.69 -1.14
C LEU A 381 18.20 -7.65 -1.47
N TRP A 382 18.12 -8.09 -2.73
CA TRP A 382 17.04 -8.95 -3.22
C TRP A 382 17.10 -10.37 -2.66
N ASP A 383 18.30 -10.94 -2.52
CA ASP A 383 18.49 -12.26 -1.90
C ASP A 383 18.16 -12.21 -0.40
N ALA A 384 18.60 -11.15 0.29
CA ALA A 384 18.27 -10.92 1.69
C ALA A 384 16.76 -10.74 1.90
N LEU A 385 16.07 -10.04 1.00
CA LEU A 385 14.62 -9.86 1.05
C LEU A 385 13.87 -11.17 0.79
N ALA A 386 14.26 -11.91 -0.26
CA ALA A 386 13.66 -13.21 -0.59
C ALA A 386 13.85 -14.19 0.57
N GLU A 387 15.05 -14.25 1.16
CA GLU A 387 15.34 -15.09 2.31
C GLU A 387 14.53 -14.66 3.54
N ALA A 388 14.49 -13.37 3.84
CA ALA A 388 13.74 -12.85 4.97
C ALA A 388 12.25 -13.16 4.89
N ALA A 389 11.67 -13.14 3.68
CA ALA A 389 10.27 -13.48 3.42
C ALA A 389 10.00 -14.99 3.51
N ARG A 390 10.88 -15.84 2.93
CA ARG A 390 10.75 -17.31 3.02
C ARG A 390 10.86 -17.85 4.43
N THR A 391 11.61 -17.17 5.28
CA THR A 391 11.87 -17.57 6.67
C THR A 391 10.90 -16.92 7.67
N VAL A 392 9.83 -16.27 7.21
CA VAL A 392 8.74 -15.82 8.11
C VAL A 392 8.02 -17.06 8.66
N PRO A 393 8.02 -17.28 9.99
CA PRO A 393 7.45 -18.49 10.55
C PRO A 393 5.92 -18.53 10.42
N PRO A 394 5.31 -19.72 10.35
CA PRO A 394 3.85 -19.86 10.24
C PRO A 394 3.09 -19.15 11.37
N THR A 395 3.65 -19.12 12.58
CA THR A 395 3.07 -18.42 13.74
C THR A 395 3.05 -16.89 13.55
N GLU A 396 4.02 -16.32 12.84
CA GLU A 396 4.03 -14.88 12.52
C GLU A 396 3.04 -14.56 11.40
N VAL A 397 2.92 -15.43 10.38
CA VAL A 397 1.87 -15.31 9.36
C VAL A 397 0.50 -15.33 10.00
N GLU A 398 0.26 -16.27 10.93
CA GLU A 398 -0.98 -16.35 11.69
C GLU A 398 -1.22 -15.08 12.52
N ARG A 399 -0.20 -14.56 13.21
CA ARG A 399 -0.28 -13.31 13.97
C ARG A 399 -0.77 -12.16 13.10
N ARG A 400 -0.17 -11.97 11.92
CA ARG A 400 -0.50 -10.90 10.98
C ARG A 400 -1.94 -11.02 10.45
N VAL A 401 -2.41 -12.25 10.20
CA VAL A 401 -3.81 -12.47 9.81
C VAL A 401 -4.77 -12.13 10.95
N ARG A 402 -4.50 -12.59 12.18
CA ARG A 402 -5.33 -12.26 13.35
C ARG A 402 -5.32 -10.77 13.68
N LEU A 403 -4.17 -10.11 13.52
CA LEU A 403 -4.06 -8.66 13.62
C LEU A 403 -4.99 -7.95 12.64
N SER A 404 -5.05 -8.40 11.38
CA SER A 404 -5.97 -7.82 10.39
C SER A 404 -7.45 -7.97 10.79
N GLU A 405 -7.80 -8.96 11.61
CA GLU A 405 -9.15 -9.12 12.17
C GLU A 405 -9.39 -8.25 13.42
N ARG A 406 -8.36 -8.06 14.27
CA ARG A 406 -8.48 -7.31 15.53
C ARG A 406 -8.39 -5.80 15.32
N GLU A 407 -7.56 -5.35 14.40
CA GLU A 407 -7.29 -3.92 14.20
C GLU A 407 -8.28 -3.23 13.27
N VAL A 408 -9.14 -3.97 12.55
CA VAL A 408 -10.09 -3.48 11.51
C VAL A 408 -10.34 -1.98 11.63
N SER A 409 -9.64 -1.26 10.77
CA SER A 409 -9.23 0.11 11.03
C SER A 409 -9.87 1.09 10.06
N ALA A 410 -9.48 2.36 10.19
CA ALA A 410 -9.81 3.41 9.23
C ALA A 410 -9.28 3.15 7.82
N THR A 411 -8.14 2.48 7.71
CA THR A 411 -7.41 2.28 6.44
C THR A 411 -8.03 1.13 5.64
N ASP A 412 -8.66 0.17 6.32
CA ASP A 412 -9.49 -0.90 5.74
C ASP A 412 -10.83 -0.40 5.16
N VAL A 413 -11.02 0.92 5.12
CA VAL A 413 -12.09 1.61 4.39
C VAL A 413 -11.74 1.71 2.88
N SER A 414 -10.49 1.47 2.47
CA SER A 414 -10.13 1.51 1.05
C SER A 414 -10.01 0.12 0.41
N HIS A 415 -9.56 -0.86 1.19
CA HIS A 415 -9.45 -2.28 0.83
C HIS A 415 -10.08 -3.12 1.94
N PRO A 416 -10.74 -4.26 1.62
CA PRO A 416 -11.27 -5.13 2.66
C PRO A 416 -10.10 -5.72 3.48
N PRO A 417 -10.27 -5.89 4.80
CA PRO A 417 -9.30 -6.56 5.66
C PRO A 417 -8.87 -7.91 5.10
N THR A 418 -7.57 -8.19 5.21
CA THR A 418 -6.97 -9.39 4.62
C THR A 418 -7.60 -10.69 5.13
N TYR A 419 -8.04 -10.76 6.40
CA TYR A 419 -8.72 -11.97 6.93
C TYR A 419 -10.00 -12.33 6.15
N LEU A 420 -10.80 -11.35 5.71
CA LEU A 420 -12.02 -11.62 4.93
C LEU A 420 -11.68 -12.05 3.50
N ARG A 421 -10.63 -11.48 2.91
CA ARG A 421 -10.12 -11.89 1.60
C ARG A 421 -9.63 -13.34 1.63
N LEU A 422 -8.84 -13.70 2.65
CA LEU A 422 -8.36 -15.07 2.87
C LEU A 422 -9.51 -16.05 3.14
N ARG A 423 -10.55 -15.62 3.88
CA ARG A 423 -11.76 -16.41 4.13
C ARG A 423 -12.56 -16.65 2.85
N LEU A 424 -12.68 -15.64 1.99
CA LEU A 424 -13.34 -15.79 0.68
C LEU A 424 -12.63 -16.83 -0.18
N LEU A 425 -11.30 -16.75 -0.25
CA LEU A 425 -10.50 -17.71 -0.99
C LEU A 425 -10.55 -19.12 -0.42
N ALA A 426 -10.76 -19.26 0.90
CA ALA A 426 -10.97 -20.57 1.52
C ALA A 426 -12.28 -21.24 1.08
N SER A 427 -13.30 -20.44 0.73
CA SER A 427 -14.57 -20.93 0.18
C SER A 427 -14.58 -21.12 -1.34
N ALA A 428 -13.51 -20.71 -2.04
CA ALA A 428 -13.42 -20.88 -3.48
C ALA A 428 -13.24 -22.37 -3.84
N PRO A 429 -13.88 -22.87 -4.90
CA PRO A 429 -13.69 -24.25 -5.33
C PRO A 429 -12.22 -24.51 -5.67
N PRO A 430 -11.68 -25.69 -5.35
CA PRO A 430 -10.34 -26.07 -5.75
C PRO A 430 -10.20 -25.96 -7.28
N ALA A 431 -9.08 -25.41 -7.74
CA ALA A 431 -8.69 -25.49 -9.14
C ALA A 431 -7.72 -26.66 -9.30
N ASP A 432 -8.17 -27.75 -9.92
CA ASP A 432 -7.33 -28.94 -10.13
C ASP A 432 -6.15 -28.64 -11.07
N ARG A 433 -6.34 -27.69 -12.01
CA ARG A 433 -5.27 -27.16 -12.86
C ARG A 433 -5.45 -25.65 -13.11
N PRO A 434 -4.46 -24.81 -12.80
CA PRO A 434 -4.48 -23.39 -13.18
C PRO A 434 -4.55 -23.26 -14.72
N PRO A 435 -5.40 -22.38 -15.26
CA PRO A 435 -5.40 -22.01 -16.68
C PRO A 435 -4.03 -21.50 -17.15
N LEU A 436 -3.31 -20.79 -16.28
CA LEU A 436 -2.01 -20.22 -16.60
C LEU A 436 -0.94 -20.72 -15.63
N VAL A 437 0.10 -21.34 -16.18
CA VAL A 437 1.27 -21.83 -15.42
C VAL A 437 2.50 -21.04 -15.81
N LEU A 438 3.11 -20.37 -14.82
CA LEU A 438 4.45 -19.81 -14.98
C LEU A 438 5.52 -20.86 -14.68
N ASP A 439 6.08 -21.45 -15.74
CA ASP A 439 7.16 -22.43 -15.62
C ASP A 439 8.49 -21.79 -15.18
N ALA A 440 9.45 -22.62 -14.76
CA ALA A 440 10.71 -22.15 -14.20
C ALA A 440 11.59 -21.42 -15.23
N GLY A 441 11.53 -21.83 -16.51
CA GLY A 441 12.32 -21.22 -17.57
C GLY A 441 11.82 -19.81 -17.88
N ARG A 442 10.51 -19.64 -18.07
CA ARG A 442 9.90 -18.32 -18.27
C ARG A 442 10.11 -17.40 -17.07
N ASP A 443 10.01 -17.93 -15.85
CA ASP A 443 10.25 -17.15 -14.63
C ASP A 443 11.69 -16.62 -14.55
N ALA A 444 12.67 -17.47 -14.85
CA ALA A 444 14.08 -17.08 -14.88
C ALA A 444 14.38 -16.03 -15.96
N LEU A 445 13.73 -16.13 -17.13
CA LEU A 445 13.83 -15.12 -18.19
C LEU A 445 13.26 -13.77 -17.72
N ILE A 446 12.11 -13.76 -17.04
CA ILE A 446 11.54 -12.54 -16.46
C ILE A 446 12.49 -11.95 -15.41
N ASP A 447 13.09 -12.77 -14.55
CA ASP A 447 14.05 -12.28 -13.56
C ASP A 447 15.32 -11.68 -14.21
N ALA A 448 15.76 -12.22 -15.35
CA ALA A 448 16.83 -11.64 -16.15
C ALA A 448 16.42 -10.30 -16.81
N GLU A 449 15.21 -10.21 -17.37
CA GLU A 449 14.64 -8.96 -17.92
C GLU A 449 14.53 -7.86 -16.85
N LEU A 450 14.28 -8.24 -15.59
CA LEU A 450 14.19 -7.31 -14.46
C LEU A 450 15.53 -6.93 -13.82
N ALA A 451 16.65 -7.56 -14.21
CA ALA A 451 17.96 -7.32 -13.60
C ALA A 451 18.42 -5.84 -13.64
N PRO A 452 18.23 -5.06 -14.74
CA PRO A 452 18.55 -3.64 -14.75
C PRO A 452 17.71 -2.83 -13.76
N SER A 453 16.42 -3.17 -13.63
CA SER A 453 15.53 -2.54 -12.64
C SER A 453 15.94 -2.90 -11.20
N ARG A 454 16.36 -4.14 -10.97
CA ARG A 454 16.91 -4.60 -9.67
C ARG A 454 18.12 -3.78 -9.23
N ALA A 455 19.05 -3.47 -10.13
CA ALA A 455 20.21 -2.64 -9.81
C ALA A 455 19.79 -1.20 -9.47
N ARG A 456 18.96 -0.58 -10.32
CA ARG A 456 18.49 0.80 -10.13
C ARG A 456 17.72 0.97 -8.82
N ILE A 457 16.75 0.09 -8.56
CA ILE A 457 15.87 0.20 -7.38
C ILE A 457 16.63 -0.12 -6.10
N ALA A 458 17.60 -1.04 -6.14
CA ALA A 458 18.46 -1.28 -4.98
C ALA A 458 19.27 -0.02 -4.61
N ALA A 459 19.76 0.73 -5.60
CA ALA A 459 20.45 1.99 -5.38
C ALA A 459 19.52 3.12 -4.89
N GLU A 460 18.23 3.08 -5.24
CA GLU A 460 17.22 4.02 -4.72
C GLU A 460 16.85 3.73 -3.26
N LEU A 461 16.84 2.45 -2.88
CA LEU A 461 16.43 1.99 -1.55
C LEU A 461 17.54 2.02 -0.49
N LEU A 462 18.82 2.00 -0.87
CA LEU A 462 20.00 1.92 0.02
C LEU A 462 20.84 3.20 0.01
#